data_AF-A0AA38TU15-F1
#
_entry.id   AF-A0AA38TU15-F1
#
_cell.length_a   1.000
_cell.length_b   1.000
_cell.length_c   1.000
_cell.angle_alpha   90.00
_cell.angle_beta   90.00
_cell.angle_gamma   90.00
#
_symmetry.space_group_name_H-M   'P 1'
#
loop_
_entity.id
_entity.type
_entity.pdbx_description
1 polymer ?
#
loop_
_entity_poly.entity_id
_entity_poly.type
_entity_poly.pdbx_seq_one_letter_code
_entity_poly.pdbx_strand_id
1 'polypeptide(L)'
;MAGISTTKATFPMSLDKPVTVAVARPARKEREEEDEEEEEVLVIEGIELKRDEFVKFDVFVNDEDDEMAASGGVAANTEFAGSFVNVPHKQRHDGGDGGGKVIKTRLRLGISELLEGLGVDDDDEHVLVKLVPKCSCHN
;
A
#
# COMPACT_ATOMS: atom_id res chain seq x y z
N MET A 1 -13.23 -23.32 -14.37
CA MET A 1 -13.75 -21.99 -14.00
C MET A 1 -13.64 -21.85 -12.49
N ALA A 2 -12.44 -21.54 -12.01
CA ALA A 2 -12.24 -21.24 -10.59
C ALA A 2 -12.46 -19.74 -10.42
N GLY A 3 -13.57 -19.35 -9.79
CA GLY A 3 -13.80 -17.96 -9.42
C GLY A 3 -12.73 -17.56 -8.41
N ILE A 4 -11.93 -16.56 -8.76
CA ILE A 4 -10.88 -16.01 -7.92
C ILE A 4 -11.55 -15.06 -6.93
N SER A 5 -11.46 -15.38 -5.64
CA SER A 5 -12.04 -14.58 -4.57
C SER A 5 -11.11 -13.40 -4.28
N THR A 6 -11.34 -12.27 -4.95
CA THR A 6 -10.80 -10.96 -4.56
C THR A 6 -11.33 -10.63 -3.16
N THR A 7 -10.64 -11.07 -2.11
CA THR A 7 -11.10 -10.87 -0.73
C THR A 7 -11.00 -9.39 -0.42
N LYS A 8 -12.15 -8.72 -0.29
CA LYS A 8 -12.26 -7.37 0.27
C LYS A 8 -11.53 -7.35 1.61
N ALA A 9 -10.35 -6.72 1.65
CA ALA A 9 -9.52 -6.75 2.84
C ALA A 9 -10.27 -6.09 4.00
N THR A 10 -10.25 -6.76 5.15
CA THR A 10 -10.87 -6.22 6.37
C THR A 10 -9.82 -5.39 7.10
N PHE A 11 -10.00 -4.08 7.06
CA PHE A 11 -9.16 -3.14 7.83
C PHE A 11 -9.79 -2.85 9.20
N PRO A 12 -8.98 -2.60 10.25
CA PRO A 12 -7.51 -2.66 10.27
C PRO A 12 -6.97 -4.10 10.29
N MET A 13 -5.76 -4.32 9.76
CA MET A 13 -5.10 -5.63 9.74
C MET A 13 -3.64 -5.56 10.17
N SER A 14 -3.10 -6.66 10.71
CA SER A 14 -1.66 -6.80 10.97
C SER A 14 -0.93 -7.21 9.68
N LEU A 15 0.23 -6.58 9.42
CA LEU A 15 1.03 -6.82 8.23
C LEU A 15 2.20 -7.76 8.54
N ASP A 16 1.88 -9.02 8.89
CA ASP A 16 2.87 -10.05 9.22
C ASP A 16 3.39 -10.81 7.98
N LYS A 17 2.61 -10.79 6.90
CA LYS A 17 2.87 -11.49 5.64
C LYS A 17 2.50 -10.59 4.47
N PRO A 18 3.02 -10.86 3.26
CA PRO A 18 2.56 -10.18 2.06
C PRO A 18 1.05 -10.32 1.89
N VAL A 19 0.36 -9.21 1.65
CA VAL A 19 -1.07 -9.17 1.38
C VAL A 19 -1.32 -8.42 0.08
N THR A 20 -2.24 -8.93 -0.73
CA THR A 20 -2.76 -8.25 -1.91
C THR A 20 -4.18 -7.81 -1.62
N VAL A 21 -4.51 -6.56 -1.95
CA VAL A 21 -5.81 -5.92 -1.70
C VAL A 21 -6.27 -5.24 -2.97
N ALA A 22 -7.52 -5.49 -3.39
CA ALA A 22 -8.14 -4.71 -4.44
C ALA A 22 -8.63 -3.36 -3.88
N VAL A 23 -8.20 -2.28 -4.51
CA VAL A 23 -8.55 -0.90 -4.15
C VAL A 23 -9.31 -0.29 -5.31
N ALA A 24 -10.49 0.26 -5.01
CA ALA A 24 -11.29 0.95 -6.03
C ALA A 24 -10.64 2.28 -6.42
N ARG A 25 -10.59 2.54 -7.72
CA ARG A 25 -10.15 3.81 -8.27
C ARG A 25 -11.29 4.82 -8.24
N PRO A 26 -11.00 6.12 -8.08
CA PRO A 26 -11.99 7.17 -8.28
C PRO A 26 -12.37 7.25 -9.77
N ALA A 27 -13.67 7.25 -10.07
CA ALA A 27 -14.19 7.20 -11.44
C ALA A 27 -13.81 8.46 -12.23
N ARG A 28 -13.27 8.28 -13.45
CA ARG A 28 -12.91 9.37 -14.36
C ARG A 28 -14.10 10.25 -14.79
N LYS A 29 -15.35 9.83 -14.60
CA LYS A 29 -16.53 10.66 -14.92
C LYS A 29 -16.76 11.85 -13.99
N GLU A 30 -16.05 11.91 -12.86
CA GLU A 30 -15.97 13.12 -12.02
C GLU A 30 -14.77 14.01 -12.38
N ARG A 31 -13.91 13.57 -13.32
CA ARG A 31 -12.75 14.30 -13.85
C ARG A 31 -13.18 15.10 -15.08
N GLU A 32 -13.20 16.43 -15.00
CA GLU A 32 -13.30 17.27 -16.20
C GLU A 32 -11.99 17.18 -17.00
N GLU A 33 -11.94 17.60 -18.26
CA GLU A 33 -10.71 17.57 -19.09
C GLU A 33 -9.52 18.35 -18.48
N GLU A 34 -9.74 19.17 -17.44
CA GLU A 34 -8.68 19.82 -16.65
C GLU A 34 -7.97 18.88 -15.65
N ASP A 35 -8.53 17.70 -15.35
CA ASP A 35 -8.03 16.79 -14.30
C ASP A 35 -7.07 15.70 -14.82
N GLU A 36 -6.67 15.73 -16.09
CA GLU A 36 -5.53 14.93 -16.59
C GLU A 36 -4.20 15.35 -15.94
N GLU A 37 -4.14 16.55 -15.34
CA GLU A 37 -2.99 17.02 -14.56
C GLU A 37 -3.06 16.64 -13.06
N GLU A 38 -4.16 16.03 -12.58
CA GLU A 38 -4.30 15.65 -11.17
C GLU A 38 -3.62 14.32 -10.85
N GLU A 39 -2.70 14.36 -9.87
CA GLU A 39 -2.00 13.16 -9.38
C GLU A 39 -2.95 12.22 -8.62
N GLU A 40 -3.16 11.01 -9.12
CA GLU A 40 -3.79 9.92 -8.37
C GLU A 40 -2.89 9.49 -7.21
N VAL A 41 -3.37 9.64 -5.97
CA VAL A 41 -2.60 9.32 -4.76
C VAL A 41 -3.17 8.10 -4.03
N LEU A 42 -2.37 7.05 -3.91
CA LEU A 42 -2.62 5.93 -3.01
C LEU A 42 -2.32 6.33 -1.56
N VAL A 43 -3.33 6.24 -0.69
CA VAL A 43 -3.21 6.57 0.73
C VAL A 43 -3.32 5.32 1.59
N ILE A 44 -2.30 5.06 2.40
CA ILE A 44 -2.34 4.04 3.46
C ILE A 44 -2.52 4.75 4.80
N GLU A 45 -3.72 4.64 5.37
CA GLU A 45 -4.08 5.28 6.63
C GLU A 45 -3.96 4.35 7.83
N GLY A 46 -3.84 4.94 9.03
CA GLY A 46 -3.90 4.18 10.28
C GLY A 46 -2.72 3.26 10.53
N ILE A 47 -1.53 3.57 10.01
CA ILE A 47 -0.32 2.77 10.23
C ILE A 47 0.07 2.90 11.70
N GLU A 48 -0.10 1.82 12.46
CA GLU A 48 0.23 1.72 13.88
C GLU A 48 1.50 0.91 14.09
N LEU A 49 2.53 1.53 14.68
CA LEU A 49 3.79 0.85 14.99
C LEU A 49 4.45 1.42 16.25
N LYS A 50 5.39 0.69 16.84
CA LYS A 50 6.22 1.23 17.92
C LYS A 50 7.36 2.07 17.36
N ARG A 51 7.58 3.28 17.91
CA ARG A 51 8.62 4.21 17.42
C ARG A 51 10.04 3.66 17.50
N ASP A 52 10.29 2.77 18.46
CA ASP A 52 11.59 2.17 18.75
C ASP A 52 11.88 0.92 17.90
N GLU A 53 10.93 0.46 17.09
CA GLU A 53 11.08 -0.69 16.22
C GLU A 53 11.36 -0.25 14.78
N PHE A 54 12.28 -0.96 14.11
CA PHE A 54 12.48 -0.77 12.69
C PHE A 54 11.32 -1.46 11.96
N VAL A 55 10.58 -0.68 11.17
CA VAL A 55 9.47 -1.20 10.37
C VAL A 55 9.71 -0.78 8.95
N LYS A 56 9.70 -1.75 8.04
CA LYS A 56 9.73 -1.50 6.61
C LYS A 56 8.71 -2.36 5.90
N PHE A 57 7.95 -1.76 5.00
CA PHE A 57 7.19 -2.51 4.02
C PHE A 57 7.24 -1.81 2.67
N ASP A 58 7.24 -2.62 1.63
CA ASP A 58 7.23 -2.17 0.25
C ASP A 58 5.79 -2.26 -0.28
N VAL A 59 5.42 -1.31 -1.13
CA VAL A 59 4.10 -1.18 -1.75
C VAL A 59 4.27 -1.37 -3.24
N PHE A 60 3.47 -2.26 -3.81
CA PHE A 60 3.43 -2.52 -5.23
C PHE A 60 2.00 -2.37 -5.76
N VAL A 61 1.86 -1.98 -7.02
CA VAL A 61 0.59 -1.84 -7.72
C VAL A 61 0.61 -2.79 -8.92
N ASN A 62 -0.53 -3.42 -9.19
CA ASN A 62 -0.76 -4.25 -10.38
C ASN A 62 -2.16 -3.97 -10.92
N ASP A 63 -2.33 -4.29 -12.19
CA ASP A 63 -3.62 -4.49 -12.85
C ASP A 63 -4.41 -5.63 -12.16
N GLU A 64 -5.74 -5.50 -12.15
CA GLU A 64 -6.66 -6.51 -11.63
C GLU A 64 -6.71 -7.80 -12.46
N ASP A 65 -6.41 -7.71 -13.75
CA ASP A 65 -6.43 -8.85 -14.68
C ASP A 65 -5.19 -9.75 -14.58
N ASP A 66 -4.18 -9.37 -13.79
CA ASP A 66 -2.98 -10.19 -13.61
C ASP A 66 -3.24 -11.39 -12.67
N GLU A 67 -3.51 -12.55 -13.26
CA GLU A 67 -3.74 -13.81 -12.54
C GLU A 67 -2.59 -14.19 -11.59
N MET A 68 -1.33 -13.82 -11.90
CA MET A 68 -0.19 -14.07 -11.01
C MET A 68 -0.21 -13.13 -9.81
N ALA A 69 -0.54 -11.86 -9.99
CA ALA A 69 -0.72 -10.91 -8.90
C ALA A 69 -1.90 -11.33 -7.99
N ALA A 70 -3.00 -11.77 -8.58
CA ALA A 70 -4.20 -12.25 -7.89
C ALA A 70 -3.92 -13.53 -7.07
N SER A 71 -3.04 -14.41 -7.55
CA SER A 71 -2.58 -15.60 -6.79
C SER A 71 -1.51 -15.29 -5.72
N GLY A 72 -1.16 -14.02 -5.50
CA GLY A 72 -0.14 -13.61 -4.52
C GLY A 72 1.30 -13.74 -5.01
N GLY A 73 1.51 -14.09 -6.29
CA GLY A 73 2.81 -14.11 -6.97
C GLY A 73 3.36 -12.71 -7.21
N VAL A 74 4.59 -12.64 -7.73
CA VAL A 74 5.13 -11.39 -8.32
C VAL A 74 4.82 -11.49 -9.80
N ALA A 75 3.91 -10.64 -10.27
CA ALA A 75 3.61 -10.56 -11.69
C ALA A 75 4.83 -10.03 -12.44
N ALA A 76 4.95 -10.38 -13.73
CA ALA A 76 5.98 -9.79 -14.59
C ALA A 76 5.82 -8.26 -14.67
N ASN A 77 4.60 -7.78 -14.47
CA ASN A 77 4.22 -6.37 -14.55
C ASN A 77 3.94 -5.78 -13.15
N THR A 78 4.55 -6.29 -12.08
CA THR A 78 4.40 -5.66 -10.76
C THR A 78 5.24 -4.39 -10.66
N GLU A 79 4.58 -3.24 -10.58
CA GLU A 79 5.25 -1.95 -10.43
C GLU A 79 5.43 -1.55 -8.97
N PHE A 80 6.62 -1.04 -8.64
CA PHE A 80 6.97 -0.60 -7.30
C PHE A 80 6.50 0.84 -7.07
N ALA A 81 5.50 1.01 -6.21
CA ALA A 81 4.94 2.32 -5.89
C ALA A 81 5.69 3.06 -4.78
N GLY A 82 6.31 2.33 -3.86
CA GLY A 82 7.11 2.96 -2.82
C GLY A 82 7.38 2.07 -1.62
N SER A 83 8.00 2.65 -0.59
CA SER A 83 8.24 1.96 0.67
C SER A 83 7.94 2.86 1.85
N PHE A 84 7.36 2.27 2.90
CA PHE A 84 7.30 2.88 4.21
C PHE A 84 8.51 2.42 5.01
N VAL A 85 9.20 3.36 5.66
CA VAL A 85 10.32 3.06 6.56
C VAL A 85 10.16 3.86 7.85
N ASN A 86 10.10 3.15 8.97
CA ASN A 86 10.34 3.72 10.30
C ASN A 86 11.73 3.34 10.78
N VAL A 87 12.52 4.35 11.10
CA VAL A 87 13.82 4.18 11.73
C VAL A 87 13.65 4.34 13.24
N PRO A 88 14.15 3.39 14.07
CA PRO A 88 14.14 3.50 15.52
C PRO A 88 14.75 4.82 15.97
N HIS A 89 14.00 5.60 16.73
CA HIS A 89 14.51 6.84 17.30
C HIS A 89 14.05 7.02 18.74
N LYS A 90 15.00 7.42 19.60
CA LYS A 90 14.71 7.75 21.00
C LYS A 90 14.14 9.17 21.07
N GLN A 91 12.91 9.29 21.53
CA GLN A 91 12.39 10.58 21.94
C GLN A 91 12.92 10.92 23.34
N ARG A 92 13.43 12.13 23.55
CA ARG A 92 13.74 12.60 24.90
C ARG A 92 12.44 12.76 25.67
N HIS A 93 12.31 12.06 26.79
CA HIS A 93 11.24 12.28 27.76
C HIS A 93 11.68 13.38 28.72
N ASP A 94 11.00 14.52 28.68
CA ASP A 94 10.81 15.32 29.88
C ASP A 94 9.85 14.53 30.80
N GLY A 95 10.41 13.65 31.62
CA GLY A 95 9.78 13.01 32.78
C GLY A 95 8.48 12.23 32.55
N GLY A 96 8.57 10.90 32.42
CA GLY A 96 7.45 10.00 32.80
C GLY A 96 7.23 8.81 31.87
N ASP A 97 7.55 7.62 32.38
CA ASP A 97 7.23 6.27 31.88
C ASP A 97 7.86 5.80 30.54
N GLY A 98 8.80 4.86 30.67
CA GLY A 98 9.61 4.25 29.62
C GLY A 98 8.90 3.14 28.83
N GLY A 99 7.72 3.42 28.31
CA GLY A 99 7.02 2.57 27.34
C GLY A 99 7.23 3.08 25.91
N GLY A 100 7.70 2.22 25.01
CA GLY A 100 7.78 2.52 23.57
C GLY A 100 6.42 3.00 23.05
N LYS A 101 6.30 4.30 22.77
CA LYS A 101 5.02 4.90 22.36
C LYS A 101 4.64 4.41 20.97
N VAL A 102 3.42 3.89 20.85
CA VAL A 102 2.81 3.60 19.55
C VAL A 102 2.59 4.92 18.80
N ILE A 103 2.95 4.94 17.52
CA ILE A 103 2.63 6.03 16.59
C ILE A 103 1.58 5.62 15.61
N LYS A 104 0.73 6.59 15.27
CA LYS A 104 -0.18 6.54 14.13
C LYS A 104 0.41 7.42 13.04
N THR A 105 0.68 6.84 11.88
CA THR A 105 1.17 7.55 10.70
C THR A 105 0.33 7.20 9.47
N ARG A 106 0.61 7.86 8.36
CA ARG A 106 0.02 7.57 7.05
C ARG A 106 1.10 7.65 5.98
N LEU A 107 0.93 6.88 4.92
CA LEU A 107 1.75 6.96 3.71
C LEU A 107 0.89 7.46 2.55
N ARG A 108 1.47 8.31 1.70
CA ARG A 108 0.86 8.81 0.46
C ARG A 108 1.84 8.56 -0.67
N LEU A 109 1.39 7.92 -1.74
CA LEU A 109 2.19 7.60 -2.92
C LEU A 109 1.43 8.12 -4.14
N GLY A 110 2.06 8.97 -4.95
CA GLY A 110 1.55 9.27 -6.28
C GLY A 110 1.75 8.04 -7.16
N ILE A 111 0.70 7.62 -7.86
CA ILE A 111 0.69 6.39 -8.67
C ILE A 111 0.30 6.67 -10.13
N SER A 112 0.11 7.93 -10.53
CA SER A 112 -0.40 8.26 -11.87
C SER A 112 0.51 7.74 -12.98
N GLU A 113 1.82 8.01 -12.87
CA GLU A 113 2.82 7.52 -13.83
C GLU A 113 2.89 5.98 -13.86
N LEU A 114 2.61 5.33 -12.72
CA LEU A 114 2.64 3.86 -12.62
C LEU A 114 1.40 3.24 -13.27
N LEU A 115 0.24 3.86 -13.12
CA LEU A 115 -0.99 3.39 -13.77
C LEU A 115 -0.85 3.45 -15.31
N GLU A 116 -0.23 4.52 -15.83
CA GLU A 116 0.09 4.63 -17.26
C GLU A 116 1.07 3.54 -17.71
N GLY A 117 2.12 3.27 -16.91
CA GLY A 117 3.12 2.23 -17.20
C GLY A 117 2.55 0.81 -17.22
N LEU A 118 1.56 0.54 -16.36
CA LEU A 118 0.85 -0.73 -16.30
C LEU A 118 -0.18 -0.92 -17.43
N GLY A 119 -0.56 0.16 -18.12
CA GLY A 119 -1.61 0.13 -19.14
C GLY A 119 -3.00 -0.07 -18.55
N VAL A 120 -3.23 0.39 -17.31
CA VAL A 120 -4.54 0.39 -16.66
C VAL A 120 -5.37 1.50 -17.31
N ASP A 121 -6.43 1.11 -18.00
CA ASP A 121 -7.34 2.01 -18.71
C ASP A 121 -8.30 2.70 -17.71
N ASP A 122 -9.04 3.69 -18.18
CA ASP A 122 -9.99 4.43 -17.34
C ASP A 122 -11.26 3.64 -16.99
N ASP A 123 -11.48 2.55 -17.72
CA ASP A 123 -12.59 1.63 -17.50
C ASP A 123 -12.30 0.66 -16.35
N ASP A 124 -11.04 0.57 -15.89
CA ASP A 124 -10.66 -0.30 -14.77
C ASP A 124 -11.09 0.31 -13.43
N GLU A 125 -12.03 -0.37 -12.78
CA GLU A 125 -12.63 0.05 -11.51
C GLU A 125 -11.71 -0.22 -10.31
N HIS A 126 -10.78 -1.17 -10.44
CA HIS A 126 -9.96 -1.63 -9.34
C HIS A 126 -8.47 -1.81 -9.71
N VAL A 127 -7.60 -1.62 -8.73
CA VAL A 127 -6.18 -1.97 -8.82
C VAL A 127 -5.76 -2.87 -7.67
N LEU A 128 -4.82 -3.76 -7.92
CA LEU A 128 -4.29 -4.67 -6.91
C LEU A 128 -3.07 -4.06 -6.24
N VAL A 129 -3.26 -3.63 -4.99
CA VAL A 129 -2.17 -3.13 -4.14
C VAL A 129 -1.61 -4.29 -3.33
N LYS A 130 -0.31 -4.55 -3.48
CA LYS A 130 0.41 -5.55 -2.71
C LYS A 130 1.31 -4.89 -1.68
N LEU A 131 1.06 -5.18 -0.41
CA LEU A 131 1.87 -4.74 0.72
C LEU A 131 2.79 -5.87 1.14
N VAL A 132 4.10 -5.63 1.09
CA VAL A 132 5.12 -6.64 1.39
C VAL A 132 5.92 -6.19 2.63
N PRO A 133 5.66 -6.76 3.81
CA PRO A 133 6.48 -6.48 4.98
C PRO A 133 7.90 -7.00 4.73
N LYS A 134 8.89 -6.11 4.88
CA LYS A 134 10.31 -6.48 4.89
C LYS A 134 10.67 -6.59 6.35
N CYS A 135 10.65 -7.84 6.85
CA CYS A 135 10.91 -8.13 8.26
C CYS A 135 12.07 -7.30 8.81
N SER A 136 11.84 -6.61 9.94
CA SER A 136 12.89 -6.52 10.94
C SER A 136 13.03 -7.91 11.53
N CYS A 137 14.20 -8.51 11.32
CA CYS A 137 14.58 -9.76 11.94
C CYS A 137 14.37 -9.67 13.46
N HIS A 138 13.38 -10.39 13.98
CA HIS A 138 13.41 -10.86 15.36
C HIS A 138 14.44 -12.00 15.38
N ASN A 139 15.64 -11.72 15.88
CA ASN A 139 16.64 -12.71 16.28
C ASN A 139 16.96 -12.48 17.75
#